data_AF-A0A0M3HGC3-F1
#
_entry.id   AF-A0A0M3HGC3-F1
#
_cell.length_a   1.000
_cell.length_b   1.000
_cell.length_c   1.000
_cell.angle_alpha   90.00
_cell.angle_beta   90.00
_cell.angle_gamma   90.00
#
_symmetry.space_group_name_H-M   'P 1'
#
loop_
_entity.id
_entity.type
_entity.pdbx_description
1 polymer ?
#
loop_
_entity_poly.entity_id
_entity_poly.type
_entity_poly.pdbx_seq_one_letter_code
_entity_poly.pdbx_strand_id
1 'polypeptide(L)'
;NCCDVSSQIVVIQAPEVTDKGDEEVVEPLLANNPNRFVIFPIKYHDIWDFYKRAVASFWTVEEVDLSKDYQHWENLSDGERFFISRVLAFFAASDGIVNENLVERFAQEVQVPEARFFYGFQIMIENIHSEMYSKMVETYIRDDNERKKLFNAINEFEFIKKKADWALKWIADKQAPYAERLIAFAAVEGIFFSGSFAAIFWLKKRGLMPGLTHSNELISRDEVRNSHL
;
A
#
# COMPACT_ATOMS: atom_id res chain seq x y z
N ASN A 1 -21.67 -34.49 -49.10
CA ASN A 1 -22.74 -34.05 -48.17
C ASN A 1 -22.10 -33.60 -46.88
N CYS A 2 -22.10 -32.27 -46.68
CA CYS A 2 -21.45 -31.58 -45.56
C CYS A 2 -21.82 -32.18 -44.20
N CYS A 3 -20.83 -32.29 -43.32
CA CYS A 3 -21.01 -32.50 -41.90
C CYS A 3 -21.62 -31.24 -41.28
N ASP A 4 -22.82 -31.39 -40.73
CA ASP A 4 -23.46 -30.40 -39.87
C ASP A 4 -22.98 -30.66 -38.43
N VAL A 5 -22.14 -29.77 -37.91
CA VAL A 5 -21.72 -29.78 -36.50
C VAL A 5 -22.23 -28.47 -35.89
N SER A 6 -23.53 -28.44 -35.62
CA SER A 6 -24.16 -27.38 -34.84
C SER A 6 -23.57 -27.39 -33.43
N SER A 7 -22.71 -26.42 -33.15
CA SER A 7 -22.16 -26.15 -31.82
C SER A 7 -23.24 -25.45 -31.01
N GLN A 8 -23.85 -26.17 -30.07
CA GLN A 8 -24.70 -25.57 -29.04
C GLN A 8 -23.83 -24.72 -28.12
N ILE A 9 -23.84 -23.41 -28.32
CA ILE A 9 -23.37 -22.45 -27.33
C ILE A 9 -24.39 -22.49 -26.18
N VAL A 10 -23.99 -23.07 -25.05
CA VAL A 10 -24.75 -22.97 -23.80
C VAL A 10 -24.65 -21.52 -23.33
N VAL A 11 -25.69 -20.73 -23.60
CA VAL A 11 -25.87 -19.42 -22.98
C VAL A 11 -26.23 -19.65 -21.53
N ILE A 12 -25.30 -19.38 -20.61
CA ILE A 12 -25.58 -19.35 -19.18
C ILE A 12 -26.49 -18.14 -18.94
N GLN A 13 -27.80 -18.38 -18.73
CA GLN A 13 -28.71 -17.33 -18.30
C GLN A 13 -28.34 -16.90 -16.87
N ALA A 14 -28.12 -15.60 -16.68
CA ALA A 14 -27.99 -15.00 -15.36
C ALA A 14 -29.33 -15.13 -14.59
N PRO A 15 -29.30 -15.34 -13.27
CA PRO A 15 -30.52 -15.50 -12.49
C PRO A 15 -31.33 -14.19 -12.46
N GLU A 16 -32.65 -14.30 -12.61
CA GLU A 16 -33.59 -13.19 -12.44
C GLU A 16 -33.61 -12.73 -10.98
N VAL A 17 -33.27 -11.47 -10.74
CA VAL A 17 -33.37 -10.82 -9.42
C VAL A 17 -34.83 -10.43 -9.20
N THR A 18 -35.42 -10.96 -8.14
CA THR A 18 -36.76 -10.57 -7.68
C THR A 18 -36.65 -9.27 -6.89
N ASP A 19 -37.29 -8.22 -7.41
CA ASP A 19 -37.39 -6.90 -6.81
C ASP A 19 -38.16 -6.97 -5.47
N LYS A 20 -37.44 -6.69 -4.39
CA LYS A 20 -38.01 -6.34 -3.09
C LYS A 20 -37.27 -5.11 -2.56
N GLY A 21 -37.76 -3.94 -2.97
CA GLY A 21 -38.18 -2.88 -2.04
C GLY A 21 -37.24 -2.55 -0.90
N ASP A 22 -36.10 -1.96 -1.24
CA ASP A 22 -35.48 -0.81 -0.58
C ASP A 22 -34.75 -0.07 -1.72
N GLU A 23 -34.84 1.25 -1.82
CA GLU A 23 -34.00 2.01 -2.78
C GLU A 23 -32.54 1.87 -2.29
N GLU A 24 -31.90 0.78 -2.69
CA GLU A 24 -30.51 0.48 -2.39
C GLU A 24 -29.69 1.63 -2.98
N VAL A 25 -29.12 2.48 -2.14
CA VAL A 25 -28.23 3.55 -2.58
C VAL A 25 -27.03 2.87 -3.22
N VAL A 26 -27.08 2.72 -4.55
CA VAL A 26 -26.03 2.06 -5.31
C VAL A 26 -24.81 2.96 -5.28
N GLU A 27 -23.83 2.64 -4.44
CA GLU A 27 -22.55 3.34 -4.37
C GLU A 27 -21.86 3.34 -5.75
N PRO A 28 -21.72 4.50 -6.42
CA PRO A 28 -21.24 4.55 -7.81
C PRO A 28 -19.84 3.98 -8.01
N LEU A 29 -19.01 3.99 -6.95
CA LEU A 29 -17.67 3.41 -6.96
C LEU A 29 -17.67 1.87 -7.01
N LEU A 30 -18.70 1.25 -6.45
CA LEU A 30 -18.81 -0.21 -6.27
C LEU A 30 -19.81 -0.85 -7.26
N ALA A 31 -20.65 -0.03 -7.90
CA ALA A 31 -21.63 -0.46 -8.88
C ALA A 31 -20.98 -1.21 -10.06
N ASN A 32 -21.54 -2.37 -10.42
CA ASN A 32 -21.06 -3.15 -11.57
C ASN A 32 -20.98 -2.31 -12.84
N ASN A 33 -19.81 -2.34 -13.49
CA ASN A 33 -19.52 -1.52 -14.67
C ASN A 33 -19.03 -2.40 -15.85
N PRO A 34 -19.85 -3.35 -16.33
CA PRO A 34 -19.41 -4.39 -17.28
C PRO A 34 -18.99 -3.85 -18.66
N ASN A 35 -19.31 -2.59 -18.96
CA ASN A 35 -19.13 -2.02 -20.30
C ASN A 35 -17.95 -1.04 -20.38
N ARG A 36 -17.21 -0.80 -19.29
CA ARG A 36 -16.15 0.22 -19.24
C ARG A 36 -14.77 -0.38 -18.98
N PHE A 37 -14.29 -1.17 -19.93
CA PHE A 37 -12.90 -1.63 -19.97
C PHE A 37 -11.95 -0.61 -20.63
N VAL A 38 -12.49 0.38 -21.32
CA VAL A 38 -11.74 1.49 -21.91
C VAL A 38 -11.76 2.71 -21.00
N ILE A 39 -10.60 3.34 -20.82
CA ILE A 39 -10.45 4.47 -19.89
C ILE A 39 -11.16 5.74 -20.40
N PHE A 40 -11.18 5.94 -21.73
CA PHE A 40 -11.82 7.11 -22.34
C PHE A 40 -13.29 6.86 -22.70
N PRO A 41 -14.16 7.87 -22.56
CA PRO A 41 -13.89 9.18 -21.95
C PRO A 41 -13.72 9.08 -20.42
N ILE A 42 -12.89 9.97 -19.86
CA ILE A 42 -12.73 10.11 -18.40
C ILE A 42 -14.06 10.61 -17.82
N LYS A 43 -14.50 10.00 -16.71
CA LYS A 43 -15.72 10.36 -15.98
C LYS A 43 -15.41 11.06 -14.66
N TYR A 44 -14.39 10.57 -13.95
CA TYR A 44 -13.96 11.10 -12.65
C TYR A 44 -12.60 11.79 -12.81
N HIS A 45 -12.64 13.06 -13.22
CA HIS A 45 -11.44 13.86 -13.49
C HIS A 45 -10.59 14.11 -12.25
N ASP A 46 -11.23 14.30 -11.10
CA ASP A 46 -10.60 14.41 -9.79
C ASP A 46 -9.76 13.17 -9.43
N ILE A 47 -10.33 11.97 -9.54
CA ILE A 47 -9.63 10.69 -9.31
C ILE A 47 -8.50 10.51 -10.33
N TRP A 48 -8.78 10.85 -11.60
CA TRP A 48 -7.76 10.76 -12.65
C TRP A 48 -6.57 11.69 -12.40
N ASP A 49 -6.82 12.90 -11.89
CA ASP A 49 -5.76 13.84 -11.53
C ASP A 49 -4.92 13.32 -10.36
N PHE A 50 -5.52 12.64 -9.37
CA PHE A 50 -4.77 11.93 -8.32
C PHE A 50 -3.86 10.86 -8.91
N TYR A 51 -4.39 10.04 -9.82
CA TYR A 51 -3.58 9.04 -10.53
C TYR A 51 -2.42 9.68 -11.31
N LYS A 52 -2.67 10.77 -12.04
CA LYS A 52 -1.60 11.47 -12.78
C LYS A 52 -0.55 12.09 -11.86
N ARG A 53 -0.95 12.62 -10.70
CA ARG A 53 0.01 13.09 -9.68
C ARG A 53 0.84 11.94 -9.09
N ALA A 54 0.24 10.77 -8.88
CA ALA A 54 0.96 9.58 -8.43
C ALA A 54 1.98 9.14 -9.48
N VAL A 55 1.57 8.99 -10.74
CA VAL A 55 2.47 8.63 -11.87
C VAL A 55 3.62 9.62 -12.02
N ALA A 56 3.36 10.92 -11.91
CA ALA A 56 4.39 11.95 -12.00
C ALA A 56 5.42 11.92 -10.85
N SER A 57 5.17 11.11 -9.82
CA SER A 57 6.01 10.98 -8.64
C SER A 57 6.80 9.67 -8.60
N PHE A 58 6.73 8.86 -9.66
CA PHE A 58 7.47 7.61 -9.78
C PHE A 58 8.97 7.79 -9.46
N TRP A 59 9.52 6.82 -8.74
CA TRP A 59 10.93 6.72 -8.39
C TRP A 59 11.27 5.23 -8.19
N THR A 60 12.55 4.87 -8.27
CA THR A 60 13.02 3.51 -7.93
C THR A 60 14.04 3.49 -6.80
N VAL A 61 14.21 2.34 -6.17
CA VAL A 61 15.13 2.12 -5.04
C VAL A 61 16.59 2.44 -5.42
N GLU A 62 16.97 2.33 -6.69
CA GLU A 62 18.31 2.66 -7.21
C GLU A 62 18.61 4.15 -7.19
N GLU A 63 17.59 5.00 -7.19
CA GLU A 63 17.77 6.46 -7.15
C GLU A 63 18.22 6.95 -5.77
N VAL A 64 18.05 6.13 -4.73
CA VAL A 64 18.45 6.45 -3.35
C VAL A 64 19.87 5.95 -3.06
N ASP A 65 20.81 6.88 -2.90
CA ASP A 65 22.19 6.60 -2.52
C ASP A 65 22.32 6.29 -1.01
N LEU A 66 22.57 5.03 -0.67
CA LEU A 66 22.85 4.57 0.70
C LEU A 66 24.35 4.46 1.02
N SER A 67 25.25 4.83 0.10
CA SER A 67 26.70 4.58 0.22
C SER A 67 27.34 5.21 1.47
N LYS A 68 26.80 6.34 1.92
CA LYS A 68 27.28 7.07 3.11
C LYS A 68 26.57 6.66 4.40
N ASP A 69 25.39 6.05 4.31
CA ASP A 69 24.54 5.82 5.48
C ASP A 69 25.15 4.85 6.47
N TYR A 70 25.89 3.85 6.00
CA TYR A 70 26.55 2.90 6.90
C TYR A 70 27.55 3.59 7.84
N GLN A 71 28.32 4.58 7.34
CA GLN A 71 29.23 5.35 8.19
C GLN A 71 28.47 6.21 9.20
N HIS A 72 27.32 6.79 8.82
CA HIS A 72 26.47 7.50 9.76
C HIS A 72 25.91 6.55 10.83
N TRP A 73 25.47 5.37 10.43
CA TRP A 73 24.91 4.33 11.30
C TRP A 73 25.86 3.89 12.42
N GLU A 74 27.14 3.69 12.09
CA GLU A 74 28.16 3.33 13.08
C GLU A 74 28.39 4.45 14.12
N ASN A 75 28.22 5.71 13.71
CA ASN A 75 28.39 6.88 14.58
C ASN A 75 27.15 7.22 15.43
N LEU A 76 26.03 6.54 15.22
CA LEU A 76 24.85 6.70 16.07
C LEU A 76 25.09 6.12 17.47
N SER A 77 24.33 6.61 18.45
CA SER A 77 24.24 5.95 19.75
C SER A 77 23.46 4.64 19.65
N ASP A 78 23.65 3.74 20.62
CA ASP A 78 22.90 2.48 20.70
C ASP A 78 21.39 2.72 20.76
N GLY A 79 20.95 3.78 21.45
CA GLY A 79 19.54 4.16 21.52
C GLY A 79 18.96 4.60 20.17
N GLU A 80 19.74 5.34 19.37
CA GLU A 80 19.32 5.75 18.02
C GLU A 80 19.27 4.57 17.05
N ARG A 81 20.29 3.69 17.07
CA ARG A 81 20.27 2.45 16.27
C ARG A 81 19.11 1.55 16.66
N PHE A 82 18.86 1.38 17.96
CA PHE A 82 17.72 0.63 18.46
C PHE A 82 16.41 1.22 17.95
N PHE A 83 16.22 2.54 18.08
CA PHE A 83 15.00 3.20 17.62
C PHE A 83 14.79 3.03 16.11
N ILE A 84 15.79 3.35 15.29
CA ILE A 84 15.69 3.29 13.83
C ILE A 84 15.47 1.86 13.35
N SER A 85 16.20 0.87 13.88
CA SER A 85 16.01 -0.54 13.49
C SER A 85 14.58 -1.02 13.75
N ARG A 86 13.96 -0.63 14.88
CA ARG A 86 12.56 -0.99 15.18
C ARG A 86 11.56 -0.26 14.29
N VAL A 87 11.83 0.98 13.92
CA VAL A 87 11.02 1.72 12.94
C VAL A 87 11.09 1.05 11.56
N LEU A 88 12.28 0.69 11.09
CA LEU A 88 12.46 -0.01 9.81
C LEU A 88 11.79 -1.39 9.80
N ALA A 89 11.89 -2.15 10.90
CA ALA A 89 11.21 -3.43 11.05
C ALA A 89 9.68 -3.29 11.00
N PHE A 90 9.14 -2.21 11.57
CA PHE A 90 7.71 -1.91 11.48
C PHE A 90 7.29 -1.59 10.05
N PHE A 91 8.03 -0.75 9.34
CA PHE A 91 7.72 -0.40 7.95
C PHE A 91 7.81 -1.59 7.00
N ALA A 92 8.91 -2.35 7.05
CA ALA A 92 9.12 -3.51 6.19
C ALA A 92 7.97 -4.54 6.27
N ALA A 93 7.35 -4.68 7.44
CA ALA A 93 6.18 -5.53 7.64
C ALA A 93 4.85 -4.88 7.22
N SER A 94 4.73 -3.55 7.36
CA SER A 94 3.44 -2.86 7.19
C SER A 94 3.04 -2.67 5.73
N ASP A 95 3.97 -2.31 4.85
CA ASP A 95 3.65 -2.08 3.43
C ASP A 95 3.16 -3.36 2.75
N GLY A 96 3.66 -4.52 3.18
CA GLY A 96 3.15 -5.82 2.75
C GLY A 96 1.67 -6.02 3.10
N ILE A 97 1.24 -5.61 4.29
CA ILE A 97 -0.15 -5.71 4.75
C ILE A 97 -1.05 -4.72 3.99
N VAL A 98 -0.56 -3.50 3.74
CA VAL A 98 -1.28 -2.50 2.92
C VAL A 98 -1.50 -3.06 1.51
N ASN A 99 -0.45 -3.64 0.92
CA ASN A 99 -0.52 -4.20 -0.42
C ASN A 99 -1.50 -5.39 -0.52
N GLU A 100 -1.50 -6.28 0.48
CA GLU A 100 -2.47 -7.38 0.57
C GLU A 100 -3.92 -6.87 0.55
N ASN A 101 -4.23 -5.81 1.31
CA ASN A 101 -5.55 -5.18 1.27
C ASN A 101 -5.88 -4.58 -0.11
N LEU A 102 -4.94 -3.87 -0.72
CA LEU A 102 -5.16 -3.24 -2.03
C LEU A 102 -5.49 -4.28 -3.11
N VAL A 103 -4.73 -5.38 -3.14
CA VAL A 103 -4.87 -6.46 -4.13
C VAL A 103 -6.11 -7.31 -3.88
N GLU A 104 -6.36 -7.71 -2.63
CA GLU A 104 -7.44 -8.65 -2.31
C GLU A 104 -8.80 -7.95 -2.15
N ARG A 105 -8.82 -6.67 -1.77
CA ARG A 105 -10.04 -5.93 -1.45
C ARG A 105 -10.25 -4.74 -2.38
N PHE A 106 -9.54 -3.64 -2.17
CA PHE A 106 -9.94 -2.34 -2.75
C PHE A 106 -9.93 -2.35 -4.28
N ALA A 107 -8.90 -2.92 -4.92
CA ALA A 107 -8.82 -2.98 -6.38
C ALA A 107 -9.88 -3.91 -7.01
N GLN A 108 -10.35 -4.93 -6.27
CA GLN A 108 -11.38 -5.86 -6.74
C GLN A 108 -12.79 -5.27 -6.58
N GLU A 109 -13.05 -4.62 -5.45
CA GLU A 109 -14.36 -4.07 -5.09
C GLU A 109 -14.70 -2.83 -5.92
N VAL A 110 -13.76 -1.90 -6.09
CA VAL A 110 -14.00 -0.67 -6.86
C VAL A 110 -14.09 -0.99 -8.35
N GLN A 111 -15.16 -0.54 -9.00
CA GLN A 111 -15.45 -0.79 -10.41
C GLN A 111 -15.13 0.39 -11.33
N VAL A 112 -14.73 1.53 -10.76
CA VAL A 112 -14.36 2.74 -11.52
C VAL A 112 -12.92 2.61 -12.04
N PRO A 113 -12.69 2.64 -13.37
CA PRO A 113 -11.36 2.52 -13.97
C PRO A 113 -10.34 3.53 -13.45
N GLU A 114 -10.71 4.81 -13.28
CA GLU A 114 -9.80 5.84 -12.78
C GLU A 114 -9.22 5.49 -11.40
N ALA A 115 -10.07 4.96 -10.50
CA ALA A 115 -9.66 4.53 -9.16
C ALA A 115 -8.84 3.23 -9.22
N ARG A 116 -9.19 2.28 -10.09
CA ARG A 116 -8.36 1.08 -10.33
C ARG A 116 -6.98 1.42 -10.86
N PHE A 117 -6.87 2.44 -11.72
CA PHE A 117 -5.57 2.91 -12.22
C PHE A 117 -4.74 3.52 -11.09
N PHE A 118 -5.36 4.27 -10.18
CA PHE A 118 -4.69 4.73 -8.97
C PHE A 118 -4.23 3.57 -8.10
N TYR A 119 -5.11 2.65 -7.72
CA TYR A 119 -4.73 1.50 -6.89
C TYR A 119 -3.68 0.61 -7.54
N GLY A 120 -3.73 0.42 -8.86
CA GLY A 120 -2.68 -0.30 -9.58
C GLY A 120 -1.31 0.38 -9.47
N PHE A 121 -1.28 1.71 -9.49
CA PHE A 121 -0.04 2.46 -9.25
C PHE A 121 0.38 2.41 -7.76
N GLN A 122 -0.57 2.51 -6.84
CA GLN A 122 -0.32 2.40 -5.40
C GLN A 122 0.31 1.03 -5.06
N ILE A 123 -0.28 -0.07 -5.53
CA ILE A 123 0.27 -1.44 -5.37
C ILE A 123 1.73 -1.51 -5.84
N MET A 124 2.05 -0.85 -6.96
CA MET A 124 3.41 -0.82 -7.49
C MET A 124 4.34 0.02 -6.60
N ILE A 125 3.92 1.19 -6.13
CA ILE A 125 4.77 2.03 -5.27
C ILE A 125 4.98 1.40 -3.88
N GLU A 126 3.98 0.69 -3.34
CA GLU A 126 4.13 -0.06 -2.08
C GLU A 126 5.17 -1.18 -2.19
N ASN A 127 5.30 -1.82 -3.36
CA ASN A 127 6.39 -2.78 -3.59
C ASN A 127 7.76 -2.10 -3.55
N ILE A 128 7.87 -0.90 -4.12
CA ILE A 128 9.10 -0.09 -4.08
C ILE A 128 9.41 0.36 -2.65
N HIS A 129 8.40 0.74 -1.86
CA HIS A 129 8.55 1.05 -0.43
C HIS A 129 9.11 -0.16 0.33
N SER A 130 8.48 -1.33 0.17
CA SER A 130 8.90 -2.58 0.82
C SER A 130 10.34 -2.97 0.46
N GLU A 131 10.73 -2.84 -0.81
CA GLU A 131 12.10 -3.07 -1.27
C GLU A 131 13.07 -2.06 -0.65
N MET A 132 12.74 -0.76 -0.64
CA MET A 132 13.57 0.28 -0.07
C MET A 132 13.82 0.04 1.43
N TYR A 133 12.79 -0.30 2.20
CA TYR A 133 12.94 -0.65 3.61
C TYR A 133 13.82 -1.89 3.81
N SER A 134 13.63 -2.91 2.99
CA SER A 134 14.45 -4.13 3.05
C SER A 134 15.92 -3.84 2.76
N LYS A 135 16.20 -3.05 1.73
CA LYS A 135 17.56 -2.62 1.37
C LYS A 135 18.22 -1.79 2.47
N MET A 136 17.46 -0.93 3.16
CA MET A 136 17.97 -0.18 4.32
C MET A 136 18.33 -1.11 5.49
N VAL A 137 17.47 -2.08 5.81
CA VAL A 137 17.77 -3.09 6.85
C VAL A 137 19.02 -3.88 6.48
N GLU A 138 19.16 -4.35 5.24
CA GLU A 138 20.36 -5.04 4.77
C GLU A 138 21.62 -4.18 4.83
N THR A 139 21.50 -2.88 4.54
CA THR A 139 22.63 -1.95 4.56
C THR A 139 23.11 -1.70 5.99
N TYR A 140 22.20 -1.51 6.94
CA TYR A 140 22.54 -1.08 8.31
C TYR A 140 22.84 -2.24 9.25
N ILE A 141 22.18 -3.39 9.06
CA ILE A 141 22.21 -4.51 10.01
C ILE A 141 23.11 -5.63 9.49
N ARG A 142 24.36 -5.61 9.96
CA ARG A 142 25.40 -6.60 9.58
C ARG A 142 25.21 -7.97 10.21
N ASP A 143 24.61 -8.05 11.41
CA ASP A 143 24.33 -9.33 12.05
C ASP A 143 23.13 -10.01 11.38
N ASP A 144 23.38 -11.19 10.82
CA ASP A 144 22.36 -11.96 10.10
C ASP A 144 21.21 -12.41 11.01
N ASN A 145 21.48 -12.64 12.29
CA ASN A 145 20.44 -13.04 13.24
C ASN A 145 19.53 -11.87 13.58
N GLU A 146 20.09 -10.69 13.87
CA GLU A 146 19.32 -9.46 14.04
C GLU A 146 18.53 -9.12 12.78
N ARG A 147 19.14 -9.24 11.59
CA ARG A 147 18.44 -9.01 10.32
C ARG A 147 17.23 -9.93 10.15
N LYS A 148 17.37 -11.23 10.40
CA LYS A 148 16.25 -12.19 10.38
C LYS A 148 15.16 -11.83 11.38
N LYS A 149 15.55 -11.37 12.57
CA LYS A 149 14.61 -10.91 13.59
C LYS A 149 13.80 -9.70 13.12
N LEU A 150 14.46 -8.73 12.49
CA LEU A 150 13.81 -7.54 11.96
C LEU A 150 12.88 -7.84 10.78
N PHE A 151 13.23 -8.79 9.91
CA PHE A 151 12.32 -9.23 8.84
C PHE A 151 11.14 -10.06 9.36
N ASN A 152 11.29 -10.74 10.50
CA ASN A 152 10.20 -11.45 11.18
C ASN A 152 9.47 -10.58 12.22
N ALA A 153 9.44 -9.25 12.01
CA ALA A 153 9.04 -8.27 13.03
C ALA A 153 7.67 -8.54 13.67
N ILE A 154 6.69 -9.00 12.89
CA ILE A 154 5.33 -9.27 13.36
C ILE A 154 5.32 -10.36 14.44
N ASN A 155 6.23 -11.34 14.36
CA ASN A 155 6.30 -12.43 15.33
C ASN A 155 7.31 -12.15 16.46
N GLU A 156 8.26 -11.24 16.23
CA GLU A 156 9.36 -10.95 17.16
C GLU A 156 9.07 -9.75 18.07
N PHE A 157 8.19 -8.84 17.66
CA PHE A 157 7.92 -7.59 18.38
C PHE A 157 6.42 -7.38 18.60
N GLU A 158 5.98 -7.56 19.85
CA GLU A 158 4.58 -7.44 20.27
C GLU A 158 3.91 -6.12 19.87
N PHE A 159 4.64 -5.00 19.88
CA PHE A 159 4.10 -3.69 19.50
C PHE A 159 3.87 -3.56 17.97
N ILE A 160 4.66 -4.26 17.15
CA ILE A 160 4.45 -4.35 15.70
C ILE A 160 3.29 -5.32 15.44
N LYS A 161 3.29 -6.47 16.13
CA LYS A 161 2.21 -7.44 16.08
C LYS A 161 0.84 -6.81 16.30
N LYS A 162 0.68 -6.01 17.35
CA LYS A 162 -0.60 -5.34 17.65
C LYS A 162 -1.09 -4.42 16.53
N LYS A 163 -0.18 -3.68 15.88
CA LYS A 163 -0.53 -2.83 14.73
C LYS A 163 -0.90 -3.67 13.50
N ALA A 164 -0.11 -4.72 13.24
CA ALA A 164 -0.36 -5.66 12.14
C ALA A 164 -1.70 -6.39 12.32
N ASP A 165 -1.97 -6.96 13.50
CA ASP A 165 -3.21 -7.65 13.83
C ASP A 165 -4.43 -6.71 13.69
N TRP A 166 -4.28 -5.42 14.03
CA TRP A 166 -5.33 -4.42 13.83
C TRP A 166 -5.64 -4.19 12.34
N ALA A 167 -4.62 -4.06 11.50
CA ALA A 167 -4.79 -3.88 10.05
C ALA A 167 -5.36 -5.15 9.38
N LEU A 168 -4.80 -6.32 9.70
CA LEU A 168 -5.23 -7.63 9.18
C LEU A 168 -6.70 -7.93 9.52
N LYS A 169 -7.18 -7.47 10.67
CA LYS A 169 -8.61 -7.59 11.04
C LYS A 169 -9.51 -6.95 9.98
N TRP A 170 -9.16 -5.77 9.46
CA TRP A 170 -9.96 -5.07 8.46
C TRP A 170 -9.92 -5.72 7.08
N ILE A 171 -8.83 -6.40 6.74
CA ILE A 171 -8.72 -7.21 5.51
C ILE A 171 -9.65 -8.43 5.62
N ALA A 172 -9.60 -9.12 6.76
CA ALA A 172 -10.40 -10.32 7.02
C ALA A 172 -11.90 -10.02 7.21
N ASP A 173 -12.26 -8.78 7.54
CA ASP A 173 -13.65 -8.39 7.77
C ASP A 173 -14.45 -8.39 6.44
N LYS A 174 -15.40 -9.32 6.35
CA LYS A 174 -16.33 -9.46 5.22
C LYS A 174 -17.64 -8.72 5.42
N GLN A 175 -17.90 -8.21 6.62
CA GLN A 175 -19.14 -7.55 6.98
C GLN A 175 -18.98 -6.03 6.99
N ALA A 176 -17.79 -5.52 7.31
CA ALA A 176 -17.50 -4.10 7.32
C ALA A 176 -17.71 -3.45 5.93
N PRO A 177 -18.51 -2.37 5.84
CA PRO A 177 -18.69 -1.59 4.62
C PRO A 177 -17.35 -1.11 4.05
N TYR A 178 -17.30 -0.92 2.73
CA TYR A 178 -16.10 -0.41 2.06
C TYR A 178 -15.62 0.92 2.66
N ALA A 179 -16.54 1.86 2.96
CA ALA A 179 -16.19 3.15 3.54
C ALA A 179 -15.51 3.04 4.91
N GLU A 180 -15.95 2.12 5.78
CA GLU A 180 -15.30 1.91 7.09
C GLU A 180 -13.89 1.35 6.93
N ARG A 181 -13.72 0.39 6.01
CA ARG A 181 -12.40 -0.17 5.69
C ARG A 181 -11.50 0.86 5.03
N LEU A 182 -12.03 1.72 4.16
CA LEU A 182 -11.29 2.82 3.55
C LEU A 182 -10.74 3.77 4.61
N ILE A 183 -11.58 4.19 5.57
CA ILE A 183 -11.14 5.02 6.71
C ILE A 183 -10.12 4.29 7.57
N ALA A 184 -10.31 2.99 7.81
CA ALA A 184 -9.37 2.19 8.58
C ALA A 184 -7.98 2.14 7.92
N PHE A 185 -7.91 1.96 6.60
CA PHE A 185 -6.63 1.94 5.88
C PHE A 185 -6.02 3.34 5.71
N ALA A 186 -6.83 4.39 5.57
CA ALA A 186 -6.34 5.77 5.68
C ALA A 186 -5.72 6.06 7.06
N ALA A 187 -6.22 5.43 8.14
CA ALA A 187 -5.60 5.51 9.45
C ALA A 187 -4.29 4.69 9.55
N VAL A 188 -4.16 3.59 8.81
CA VAL A 188 -2.88 2.84 8.72
C VAL A 188 -1.82 3.72 8.04
N GLU A 189 -2.06 4.14 6.80
CA GLU A 189 -1.09 4.91 6.01
C GLU A 189 -0.84 6.29 6.62
N GLY A 190 -1.88 6.97 7.11
CA GLY A 190 -1.79 8.33 7.65
C GLY A 190 -1.37 8.41 9.11
N ILE A 191 -2.02 7.64 10.01
CA ILE A 191 -1.80 7.78 11.47
C ILE A 191 -0.70 6.85 11.96
N PHE A 192 -0.71 5.56 11.59
CA PHE A 192 0.27 4.61 12.12
C PHE A 192 1.71 4.93 11.70
N PHE A 193 1.88 5.54 10.53
CA PHE A 193 3.19 5.91 9.99
C PHE A 193 3.66 7.32 10.41
N SER A 194 2.73 8.24 10.72
CA SER A 194 3.03 9.65 11.01
C SER A 194 4.17 9.86 12.03
N GLY A 195 4.12 9.16 13.16
CA GLY A 195 5.13 9.28 14.21
C GLY A 195 6.52 8.83 13.76
N SER A 196 6.58 7.76 12.96
CA SER A 196 7.83 7.24 12.40
C SER A 196 8.42 8.21 11.37
N PHE A 197 7.59 8.76 10.46
CA PHE A 197 8.02 9.77 9.50
C PHE A 197 8.55 11.03 10.18
N ALA A 198 7.83 11.54 11.18
CA ALA A 198 8.27 12.69 11.96
C ALA A 198 9.62 12.44 12.66
N ALA A 199 9.82 11.23 13.20
CA ALA A 199 11.07 10.87 13.86
C ALA A 199 12.25 10.77 12.87
N ILE A 200 12.03 10.32 11.65
CA ILE A 200 13.07 10.32 10.62
C ILE A 200 13.36 11.74 10.12
N PHE A 201 12.34 12.60 9.97
CA PHE A 201 12.56 14.03 9.69
C PHE A 201 13.36 14.73 10.81
N TRP A 202 13.23 14.28 12.06
CA TRP A 202 14.08 14.76 13.14
C TRP A 202 15.57 14.38 12.93
N LEU A 203 15.87 13.20 12.40
CA LEU A 203 17.24 12.83 12.01
C LEU A 203 17.76 13.71 10.87
N LYS A 204 16.91 14.03 9.88
CA LYS A 204 17.25 14.96 8.79
C LYS A 204 17.67 16.33 9.34
N LYS A 205 16.92 16.86 10.30
CA LYS A 205 17.24 18.15 10.96
C LYS A 205 18.61 18.13 11.65
N ARG A 206 19.06 16.95 12.09
CA ARG A 206 20.38 16.76 12.71
C ARG A 206 21.49 16.43 11.70
N GLY A 207 21.19 16.33 10.41
CA GLY A 207 22.16 15.98 9.38
C GLY A 207 22.63 14.53 9.41
N LEU A 208 21.78 13.61 9.88
CA LEU A 208 22.09 12.18 10.03
C LEU A 208 21.37 11.34 8.98
N MET A 209 21.99 10.23 8.57
CA MET A 209 21.40 9.22 7.68
C MET A 209 20.79 9.81 6.39
N PRO A 210 21.62 10.39 5.49
CA PRO A 210 21.13 11.10 4.30
C PRO A 210 20.29 10.22 3.36
N GLY A 211 20.64 8.95 3.18
CA GLY A 211 19.89 7.98 2.39
C GLY A 211 18.54 7.63 3.02
N LEU A 212 18.51 7.29 4.32
CA LEU A 212 17.27 7.06 5.08
C LEU A 212 16.32 8.27 5.04
N THR A 213 16.87 9.48 5.18
CA THR A 213 16.04 10.69 5.24
C THR A 213 15.54 11.10 3.85
N HIS A 214 16.33 10.88 2.81
CA HIS A 214 15.91 11.08 1.43
C HIS A 214 14.82 10.09 1.01
N SER A 215 14.98 8.79 1.27
CA SER A 215 13.92 7.80 0.99
C SER A 215 12.64 8.11 1.77
N ASN A 216 12.77 8.54 3.03
CA ASN A 216 11.62 8.95 3.84
C ASN A 216 10.85 10.14 3.24
N GLU A 217 11.51 11.07 2.56
CA GLU A 217 10.81 12.16 1.85
C GLU A 217 9.99 11.66 0.67
N LEU A 218 10.51 10.70 -0.08
CA LEU A 218 9.82 10.09 -1.22
C LEU A 218 8.62 9.27 -0.73
N ILE A 219 8.84 8.37 0.24
CA ILE A 219 7.80 7.50 0.80
C ILE A 219 6.71 8.32 1.48
N SER A 220 7.07 9.25 2.38
CA SER A 220 6.04 10.05 3.09
C SER A 220 5.21 10.94 2.16
N ARG A 221 5.77 11.41 1.04
CA ARG A 221 5.01 12.11 -0.01
C ARG A 221 3.99 11.18 -0.67
N ASP A 222 4.37 9.93 -0.90
CA ASP A 222 3.52 8.93 -1.55
C ASP A 222 2.40 8.47 -0.60
N GLU A 223 2.71 8.19 0.67
CA GLU A 223 1.71 7.85 1.72
C GLU A 223 0.67 8.95 1.94
N VAL A 224 1.12 10.22 1.96
CA VAL A 224 0.20 11.35 2.06
C VAL A 224 -0.76 11.33 0.88
N ARG A 225 -0.28 11.04 -0.34
CA ARG A 225 -1.15 10.98 -1.52
C ARG A 225 -2.14 9.82 -1.43
N ASN A 226 -1.70 8.65 -1.00
CA ASN A 226 -2.55 7.47 -0.80
C ASN A 226 -3.70 7.76 0.18
N SER A 227 -3.39 8.46 1.28
CA SER A 227 -4.37 8.81 2.32
C SER A 227 -5.39 9.89 1.91
N HIS A 228 -5.20 10.58 0.78
CA HIS A 228 -6.05 11.69 0.32
C HIS A 228 -7.03 11.32 -0.80
N LEU A 229 -6.94 10.11 -1.36
CA LEU A 229 -7.91 9.59 -2.33
C LEU A 229 -9.09 8.93 -1.61
#